data_AF-A0A946YN64-F1
#
_entry.id   AF-A0A946YN64-F1
#
_cell.length_a   1.000
_cell.length_b   1.000
_cell.length_c   1.000
_cell.angle_alpha   90.00
_cell.angle_beta   90.00
_cell.angle_gamma   90.00
#
_symmetry.space_group_name_H-M   'P 1'
#
loop_
_entity.id
_entity.type
_entity.pdbx_description
1 polymer ?
#
loop_
_entity_poly.entity_id
_entity_poly.type
_entity_poly.pdbx_seq_one_letter_code
_entity_poly.pdbx_strand_id
1 'polypeptide(L)'
;MKNTRIVILAVLAALLISYVVFDLGRFLTLEYAQSQLEAVEQVKDENFALFASGYFLIYVLVTALSIPGAVIMTLLGGAVFGLAWGVLL
;
A
#
# COMPACT_ATOMS: atom_id res chain seq x y z
N MET A 1 27.01 -14.75 6.48
CA MET A 1 26.83 -13.56 5.59
C MET A 1 26.32 -13.92 4.19
N LYS A 2 26.85 -14.94 3.49
CA LYS A 2 26.40 -15.30 2.12
C LYS A 2 24.95 -15.80 2.05
N ASN A 3 24.54 -16.63 3.01
CA ASN A 3 23.21 -17.26 3.01
C ASN A 3 22.09 -16.25 3.27
N THR A 4 22.31 -15.25 4.13
CA THR A 4 21.32 -14.19 4.43
C THR A 4 20.97 -13.36 3.19
N ARG A 5 21.96 -13.03 2.35
CA ARG A 5 21.72 -12.32 1.09
C ARG A 5 20.85 -13.13 0.12
N ILE A 6 21.09 -14.44 0.05
CA ILE A 6 20.31 -15.35 -0.79
C ILE A 6 18.86 -15.44 -0.28
N VAL A 7 18.66 -15.52 1.03
CA VAL A 7 17.30 -15.53 1.63
C VAL A 7 16.57 -14.23 1.31
N ILE A 8 17.21 -13.06 1.46
CA ILE A 8 16.59 -11.77 1.13
C ILE A 8 16.20 -11.71 -0.34
N LEU A 9 17.11 -12.11 -1.25
CA LEU A 9 16.81 -12.13 -2.69
C LEU A 9 15.66 -13.08 -3.03
N ALA A 10 15.60 -14.25 -2.38
CA ALA A 10 14.51 -15.20 -2.58
C ALA A 10 13.16 -14.62 -2.10
N VAL A 11 13.13 -13.93 -0.97
CA VAL A 11 11.92 -13.26 -0.46
C VAL A 11 11.47 -12.14 -1.40
N LEU A 12 12.41 -11.29 -1.86
CA LEU A 12 12.09 -10.22 -2.82
C LEU A 12 11.56 -10.79 -4.14
N ALA A 13 12.16 -11.86 -4.66
CA ALA A 13 11.69 -12.53 -5.87
C ALA A 13 10.29 -13.12 -5.66
N ALA A 14 10.02 -13.77 -4.52
CA ALA A 14 8.69 -14.30 -4.21
C ALA A 14 7.63 -13.19 -4.13
N LEU A 15 7.95 -12.03 -3.54
CA LEU A 15 7.05 -10.87 -3.50
C LEU A 15 6.76 -10.32 -4.90
N LEU A 16 7.78 -10.17 -5.75
CA LEU A 16 7.59 -9.72 -7.13
C LEU A 16 6.77 -10.71 -7.96
N ILE A 17 7.03 -12.01 -7.83
CA ILE A 17 6.24 -13.06 -8.48
C ILE A 17 4.79 -13.00 -8.01
N SER A 18 4.56 -12.84 -6.70
CA SER A 18 3.21 -12.71 -6.15
C SER A 18 2.50 -11.49 -6.74
N TYR A 19 3.18 -10.34 -6.84
CA TYR A 19 2.61 -9.14 -7.44
C TYR A 19 2.09 -9.37 -8.87
N VAL A 20 2.87 -10.08 -9.69
CA VAL A 20 2.50 -10.37 -11.09
C VAL A 20 1.43 -11.46 -11.18
N VAL A 21 1.56 -12.55 -10.41
CA VAL A 21 0.62 -13.68 -10.45
C VAL A 21 -0.77 -13.30 -9.94
N PHE A 22 -0.84 -12.47 -8.90
CA PHE A 22 -2.12 -11.97 -8.36
C PHE A 22 -2.65 -10.75 -9.10
N ASP A 23 -1.94 -10.25 -10.12
CA ASP A 23 -2.30 -9.06 -10.90
C ASP A 23 -2.62 -7.86 -9.99
N LEU A 24 -1.77 -7.62 -8.98
CA LEU A 24 -2.04 -6.61 -7.95
C LEU A 24 -2.09 -5.18 -8.52
N GLY A 25 -1.50 -4.97 -9.70
CA GLY A 25 -1.54 -3.71 -10.42
C GLY A 25 -2.95 -3.21 -10.69
N ARG A 26 -3.93 -4.11 -10.91
CA ARG A 26 -5.32 -3.74 -11.17
C ARG A 26 -5.98 -3.00 -10.00
N PHE A 27 -5.58 -3.34 -8.77
CA PHE A 27 -6.09 -2.71 -7.53
C PHE A 27 -5.37 -1.41 -7.22
N LEU A 28 -4.15 -1.25 -7.74
CA LEU A 28 -3.36 -0.02 -7.67
C LEU A 28 -3.62 0.82 -8.92
N THR A 29 -4.89 1.05 -9.23
CA THR A 29 -5.35 1.98 -10.28
C THR A 29 -6.19 3.09 -9.65
N LEU A 30 -6.18 4.26 -10.27
CA LEU A 30 -6.95 5.38 -9.75
C LEU A 30 -8.46 5.12 -9.89
N GLU A 31 -8.93 4.49 -10.98
CA GLU A 31 -10.33 4.07 -11.10
C GLU A 31 -10.76 3.14 -9.95
N TYR A 32 -9.98 2.09 -9.65
CA TYR A 32 -10.35 1.16 -8.59
C TYR A 32 -10.34 1.84 -7.22
N ALA A 33 -9.31 2.64 -6.95
CA ALA A 33 -9.20 3.46 -5.75
C ALA A 33 -10.43 4.36 -5.53
N GLN A 34 -10.89 5.05 -6.58
CA GLN A 34 -12.09 5.88 -6.52
C GLN A 34 -13.36 5.05 -6.30
N SER A 35 -13.49 3.90 -6.97
CA SER A 35 -14.67 3.04 -6.81
C SER A 35 -14.85 2.48 -5.39
N GLN A 36 -13.77 2.39 -4.63
CA GLN A 36 -13.77 1.87 -3.26
C GLN A 36 -13.62 2.97 -2.19
N LEU A 37 -13.57 4.24 -2.59
CA LEU A 37 -13.27 5.34 -1.68
C LEU A 37 -14.26 5.41 -0.52
N GLU A 38 -15.56 5.36 -0.80
CA GLU A 38 -16.63 5.43 0.21
C GLU A 38 -16.56 4.25 1.19
N ALA A 39 -16.30 3.04 0.70
CA ALA A 39 -16.15 1.86 1.56
C ALA A 39 -14.90 1.97 2.46
N VAL A 40 -13.80 2.53 1.92
CA VAL A 40 -12.58 2.76 2.67
C VAL A 40 -12.78 3.83 3.76
N GLU A 41 -13.49 4.91 3.45
CA GLU A 41 -13.82 5.95 4.41
C GLU A 41 -14.68 5.41 5.55
N GLN A 42 -15.66 4.55 5.25
CA GLN A 42 -16.49 3.91 6.27
C GLN A 42 -15.66 3.06 7.24
N VAL A 43 -14.71 2.25 6.73
CA VAL A 43 -13.83 1.43 7.58
C VAL A 43 -12.87 2.31 8.41
N LYS A 44 -12.38 3.41 7.84
CA LYS A 44 -11.58 4.40 8.57
C LYS A 44 -12.41 5.02 9.72
N ASP A 45 -13.68 5.32 9.49
CA ASP A 45 -14.56 5.95 10.48
C ASP A 45 -14.87 5.03 11.67
N GLU A 46 -14.83 3.71 11.48
CA GLU A 46 -14.96 2.74 12.58
C GLU A 46 -13.76 2.81 13.54
N ASN A 47 -12.53 2.88 13.01
CA ASN A 47 -11.33 3.00 13.83
C ASN A 47 -10.17 3.67 13.08
N PHE A 48 -10.10 5.00 13.22
CA PHE A 48 -9.09 5.82 12.56
C PHE A 48 -7.66 5.39 12.89
N ALA A 49 -7.34 5.14 14.17
CA ALA A 49 -5.98 4.85 14.60
C ALA A 49 -5.47 3.51 14.03
N LEU A 50 -6.34 2.48 14.04
CA LEU A 50 -6.02 1.19 13.46
C LEU A 50 -5.87 1.29 11.93
N PHE A 51 -6.78 1.99 11.26
CA PHE A 51 -6.74 2.14 9.82
C PHE A 51 -5.51 2.95 9.35
N ALA A 52 -5.21 4.08 10.00
CA ALA A 52 -4.04 4.91 9.71
C ALA A 52 -2.72 4.16 9.91
N SER A 53 -2.58 3.41 11.01
CA SER A 53 -1.37 2.62 11.28
C SER A 53 -1.20 1.47 10.27
N GLY A 54 -2.30 0.79 9.90
CA GLY A 54 -2.29 -0.22 8.84
C GLY A 54 -1.89 0.37 7.48
N TYR A 55 -2.50 1.48 7.08
CA TYR A 55 -2.17 2.21 5.86
C TYR A 55 -0.69 2.59 5.82
N PHE A 56 -0.17 3.20 6.89
CA PHE A 56 1.23 3.62 7.00
C PHE A 56 2.20 2.45 6.83
N LEU A 57 1.95 1.33 7.52
CA LEU A 57 2.81 0.14 7.42
C LEU A 57 2.80 -0.44 5.99
N ILE A 58 1.63 -0.50 5.35
CA ILE A 58 1.53 -0.98 3.96
C ILE A 58 2.26 -0.03 3.02
N TYR A 59 2.08 1.28 3.17
CA TYR A 59 2.76 2.28 2.35
C TYR A 59 4.30 2.18 2.47
N VAL A 60 4.81 2.03 3.71
CA VAL A 60 6.24 1.81 3.96
C VAL A 60 6.74 0.53 3.28
N LEU A 61 5.98 -0.57 3.36
CA LEU A 61 6.35 -1.83 2.70
C LEU A 61 6.37 -1.69 1.18
N VAL A 62 5.32 -1.11 0.59
CA VAL A 62 5.21 -0.87 -0.86
C VAL A 62 6.37 -0.01 -1.35
N THR A 63 6.69 1.05 -0.61
CA THR A 63 7.78 1.97 -0.95
C THR A 63 9.15 1.31 -0.78
N ALA A 64 9.39 0.63 0.34
CA ALA A 64 10.66 -0.06 0.63
C ALA A 64 10.95 -1.20 -0.37
N LEU A 65 9.90 -1.88 -0.83
CA LEU A 65 9.98 -2.92 -1.86
C LEU A 65 9.97 -2.35 -3.29
N SER A 66 9.84 -1.03 -3.45
CA SER A 66 9.75 -0.33 -4.74
C SER A 66 8.64 -0.89 -5.64
N ILE A 67 7.51 -1.27 -5.03
CA ILE A 67 6.34 -1.80 -5.76
C ILE A 67 5.68 -0.65 -6.53
N PRO A 68 5.34 -0.84 -7.83
CA PRO A 68 4.64 0.15 -8.61
C PRO A 68 3.22 0.37 -8.08
N GLY A 69 2.84 1.63 -7.87
CA GLY A 69 1.54 2.03 -7.31
C GLY A 69 1.62 2.93 -6.07
N ALA A 70 2.82 3.20 -5.55
CA ALA A 70 3.02 4.10 -4.41
C ALA A 70 2.39 5.49 -4.61
N VAL A 71 2.45 6.05 -5.82
CA VAL A 71 1.81 7.33 -6.17
C VAL A 71 0.30 7.30 -5.93
N ILE A 72 -0.36 6.21 -6.30
CA ILE A 72 -1.81 6.06 -6.13
C ILE A 72 -2.15 5.92 -4.65
N MET A 73 -1.32 5.21 -3.87
CA MET A 73 -1.46 5.18 -2.43
C MET A 73 -1.34 6.57 -1.81
N THR A 74 -0.35 7.38 -2.20
CA THR A 74 -0.21 8.76 -1.71
C THR A 74 -1.43 9.62 -2.02
N LEU A 75 -1.98 9.52 -3.24
CA LEU A 75 -3.21 10.24 -3.61
C LEU A 75 -4.43 9.76 -2.79
N LEU A 76 -4.56 8.44 -2.61
CA LEU A 76 -5.58 7.84 -1.76
C LEU A 76 -5.44 8.31 -0.30
N GLY A 77 -4.23 8.39 0.23
CA GLY A 77 -3.99 8.90 1.58
C GLY A 77 -4.50 10.32 1.76
N GLY A 78 -4.23 11.20 0.78
CA GLY A 78 -4.79 12.55 0.77
C GLY A 78 -6.31 12.60 0.68
N ALA A 79 -6.92 11.71 -0.11
CA ALA A 79 -8.38 11.63 -0.26
C ALA A 79 -9.07 11.10 1.01
N VAL A 80 -8.55 10.00 1.57
CA VAL A 80 -9.16 9.26 2.69
C VAL A 80 -8.94 9.94 4.03
N PHE A 81 -7.74 10.49 4.28
CA PHE A 81 -7.38 11.09 5.57
C PHE A 81 -7.45 12.63 5.57
N GLY A 82 -7.63 13.26 4.41
CA GLY A 82 -7.50 14.69 4.21
C GLY A 82 -6.04 15.16 4.17
N LEU A 83 -5.81 16.42 3.83
CA LEU A 83 -4.46 16.94 3.56
C LEU A 83 -3.50 16.86 4.75
N ALA A 84 -3.96 17.17 5.96
CA ALA A 84 -3.07 17.21 7.14
C ALA A 84 -2.55 15.81 7.49
N TRP A 85 -3.44 14.82 7.57
CA TRP A 85 -3.08 13.45 7.91
C TRP A 85 -2.48 12.69 6.73
N GLY A 86 -2.95 12.93 5.51
CA GLY A 86 -2.40 12.30 4.31
C GLY A 86 -0.97 12.74 3.96
N VAL A 87 -0.50 13.89 4.45
CA VAL A 87 0.92 14.29 4.34
C VAL A 87 1.76 13.68 5.47
N LEU A 88 1.16 13.45 6.64
CA LEU A 88 1.85 12.89 7.80
C LEU A 88 2.08 11.38 7.66
N LEU A 89 1.14 10.67 7.01
CA LEU A 89 1.16 9.23 6.77
C LEU A 89 1.84 8.90 5.42
#